data_AF-A0A7X7NK01-F1
#
_entry.id   AF-A0A7X7NK01-F1
#
_cell.length_a   1.000
_cell.length_b   1.000
_cell.length_c   1.000
_cell.angle_alpha   90.00
_cell.angle_beta   90.00
_cell.angle_gamma   90.00
#
_symmetry.space_group_name_H-M   'P 1'
#
loop_
_entity.id
_entity.type
_entity.pdbx_description
1 polymer ?
#
loop_
_entity_poly.entity_id
_entity_poly.type
_entity_poly.pdbx_seq_one_letter_code
_entity_poly.pdbx_strand_id
1 'polypeptide(L)'
;MDIREFDDRGNNPEPRPEIREKFSEKSNRFASSGKDATVNEISNIGTAFRAAAGKLHEQNDFLADWVDTAADKLDSVSNYLKDHEPEDILHDVQDFSKRNPYVTVGVMFAAGLALSRVLKSGQD
;
A
#
# COMPACT_ATOMS: atom_id res chain seq x y z
N MET A 1 -15.81 -52.86 14.59
CA MET A 1 -15.28 -51.61 15.16
C MET A 1 -14.30 -51.08 14.12
N ASP A 2 -14.76 -50.22 13.20
CA ASP A 2 -13.90 -49.60 12.16
C ASP A 2 -13.77 -48.12 12.53
N ILE A 3 -12.52 -47.64 12.58
CA ILE A 3 -12.10 -46.36 13.19
C ILE A 3 -11.60 -45.41 12.09
N ARG A 4 -12.32 -45.38 10.96
CA ARG A 4 -11.89 -44.62 9.78
C ARG A 4 -12.98 -43.70 9.29
N GLU A 5 -13.29 -42.66 10.07
CA GLU A 5 -14.11 -41.55 9.57
C GLU A 5 -13.89 -40.22 10.31
N PHE A 6 -12.65 -39.94 10.70
CA PHE A 6 -12.24 -38.58 11.05
C PHE A 6 -11.44 -37.99 9.87
N ASP A 7 -12.14 -37.73 8.75
CA ASP A 7 -11.65 -36.81 7.70
C ASP A 7 -12.21 -35.42 8.00
N ASP A 8 -11.49 -34.74 8.89
CA ASP A 8 -11.70 -33.36 9.30
C ASP A 8 -11.31 -32.44 8.12
N ARG A 9 -12.21 -32.35 7.12
CA ARG A 9 -12.07 -31.34 6.05
C ARG A 9 -12.46 -30.00 6.61
N GLY A 10 -11.43 -29.26 7.02
CA GLY A 10 -11.49 -27.85 7.38
C GLY A 10 -12.41 -27.08 6.43
N ASN A 11 -13.56 -26.69 6.97
CA ASN A 11 -14.53 -25.81 6.34
C ASN A 11 -13.90 -24.42 6.17
N ASN A 12 -13.16 -24.21 5.08
CA ASN A 12 -12.85 -22.87 4.60
C ASN A 12 -14.05 -22.39 3.79
N PRO A 13 -14.83 -21.40 4.26
CA PRO A 13 -15.98 -20.92 3.50
C PRO A 13 -15.48 -20.26 2.20
N GLU A 14 -15.68 -20.93 1.08
CA GLU A 14 -15.46 -20.35 -0.25
C GLU A 14 -16.33 -19.09 -0.40
N PRO A 15 -15.76 -17.93 -0.75
CA PRO A 15 -16.53 -16.72 -0.97
C PRO A 15 -17.58 -16.98 -2.06
N ARG A 16 -18.86 -16.87 -1.70
CA ARG A 16 -19.98 -17.12 -2.62
C ARG A 16 -19.81 -16.32 -3.93
N PRO A 17 -20.07 -16.92 -5.10
CA PRO A 17 -19.83 -16.29 -6.41
C PRO A 17 -20.56 -14.94 -6.55
N GLU A 18 -21.75 -14.80 -5.97
CA GLU A 18 -22.54 -13.56 -5.96
C GLU A 18 -21.85 -12.39 -5.22
N ILE A 19 -21.01 -12.69 -4.22
CA ILE A 19 -20.28 -11.67 -3.45
C ILE A 19 -19.04 -11.23 -4.21
N ARG A 20 -18.35 -12.15 -4.89
CA ARG A 20 -17.19 -11.84 -5.75
C ARG A 20 -17.58 -10.98 -6.95
N GLU A 21 -18.72 -11.25 -7.57
CA GLU A 21 -19.18 -10.54 -8.76
C GLU A 21 -19.57 -9.09 -8.47
N LYS A 22 -20.39 -8.87 -7.42
CA LYS A 22 -20.79 -7.53 -6.98
C LYS A 22 -19.60 -6.71 -6.45
N PHE A 23 -18.61 -7.36 -5.88
CA PHE A 23 -17.40 -6.70 -5.41
C PHE A 23 -16.47 -6.33 -6.56
N SER A 24 -16.24 -7.21 -7.54
CA SER A 24 -15.34 -6.94 -8.67
C SER A 24 -15.85 -5.81 -9.56
N GLU A 25 -17.14 -5.80 -9.90
CA GLU A 25 -17.70 -4.77 -10.79
C GLU A 25 -17.71 -3.39 -10.13
N LYS A 26 -18.02 -3.32 -8.83
CA LYS A 26 -18.03 -2.07 -8.07
C LYS A 26 -16.61 -1.62 -7.72
N SER A 27 -15.70 -2.56 -7.47
CA SER A 27 -14.28 -2.28 -7.21
C SER A 27 -13.62 -1.67 -8.44
N ASN A 28 -13.80 -2.24 -9.65
CA ASN A 28 -13.10 -1.74 -10.84
C ASN A 28 -13.42 -0.27 -11.17
N ARG A 29 -14.69 0.15 -11.04
CA ARG A 29 -15.08 1.55 -11.34
C ARG A 29 -14.58 2.55 -10.29
N PHE A 30 -14.55 2.14 -9.01
CA PHE A 30 -14.00 2.97 -7.93
C PHE A 30 -12.47 2.97 -7.93
N ALA A 31 -11.85 1.86 -8.32
CA ALA A 31 -10.40 1.69 -8.33
C ALA A 31 -9.76 2.48 -9.48
N SER A 32 -10.35 2.51 -10.67
CA SER A 32 -9.83 3.35 -11.77
C SER A 32 -9.91 4.84 -11.43
N SER A 33 -11.07 5.31 -10.95
CA SER A 33 -11.28 6.71 -10.59
C SER A 33 -10.42 7.14 -9.39
N GLY A 34 -10.26 6.25 -8.41
CA GLY A 34 -9.40 6.48 -7.25
C GLY A 34 -7.91 6.47 -7.60
N LYS A 35 -7.49 5.61 -8.54
CA LYS A 35 -6.11 5.54 -9.04
C LYS A 35 -5.68 6.86 -9.68
N ASP A 36 -6.49 7.43 -10.58
CA ASP A 36 -6.15 8.70 -11.23
C ASP A 36 -6.02 9.86 -10.23
N ALA A 37 -6.92 9.94 -9.25
CA ALA A 37 -6.84 10.94 -8.18
C ALA A 37 -5.58 10.74 -7.31
N THR A 38 -5.23 9.50 -7.02
CA THR A 38 -4.07 9.14 -6.20
C THR A 38 -2.75 9.40 -6.94
N VAL A 39 -2.65 9.06 -8.22
CA VAL A 39 -1.45 9.30 -9.05
C VAL A 39 -1.12 10.79 -9.12
N ASN A 40 -2.14 11.64 -9.30
CA ASN A 40 -1.95 13.09 -9.33
C ASN A 40 -1.44 13.64 -8.00
N GLU A 41 -1.98 13.14 -6.88
CA GLU A 41 -1.55 13.59 -5.54
C GLU A 41 -0.12 13.13 -5.22
N ILE A 42 0.24 11.88 -5.58
CA ILE A 42 1.60 11.36 -5.38
C ILE A 42 2.62 12.15 -6.21
N SER A 43 2.29 12.51 -7.46
CA SER A 43 3.15 13.36 -8.29
C SER A 43 3.40 14.74 -7.68
N ASN A 44 2.38 15.32 -7.04
CA ASN A 44 2.49 16.62 -6.37
C ASN A 44 3.39 16.53 -5.12
N ILE A 45 3.24 15.45 -4.34
CA ILE A 45 4.12 15.17 -3.19
C ILE A 45 5.57 14.95 -3.65
N GLY A 46 5.79 14.22 -4.74
CA GLY A 46 7.14 14.01 -5.30
C GLY A 46 7.83 15.31 -5.68
N THR A 47 7.07 16.28 -6.22
CA THR A 47 7.58 17.62 -6.53
C THR A 47 7.99 18.38 -5.27
N ALA A 48 7.16 18.32 -4.21
CA ALA A 48 7.49 18.95 -2.92
C ALA A 48 8.70 18.28 -2.25
N PHE A 49 8.82 16.95 -2.35
CA PHE A 49 9.97 16.19 -1.85
C PHE A 49 11.25 16.54 -2.59
N ARG A 50 11.21 16.65 -3.93
CA ARG A 50 12.38 17.05 -4.72
C ARG A 50 12.82 18.48 -4.41
N ALA A 51 11.87 19.39 -4.15
CA ALA A 51 12.18 20.75 -3.68
C ALA A 51 12.79 20.76 -2.27
N ALA A 52 12.35 19.88 -1.38
CA ALA A 52 12.92 19.72 -0.05
C ALA A 52 14.32 19.08 -0.09
N ALA A 53 14.53 18.09 -0.97
CA ALA A 53 15.82 17.45 -1.22
C ALA A 53 16.88 18.47 -1.64
N GLY A 54 16.54 19.34 -2.59
CA GLY A 54 17.42 20.42 -3.05
C GLY A 54 17.84 21.36 -1.91
N LYS A 55 16.93 21.68 -0.97
CA LYS A 55 17.24 22.50 0.20
C LYS A 55 18.03 21.77 1.29
N LEU A 56 17.95 20.44 1.32
CA LEU A 56 18.65 19.62 2.31
C LEU A 56 20.07 19.30 1.88
N HIS A 57 20.32 19.21 0.57
CA HIS A 57 21.66 19.14 -0.02
C HIS A 57 22.52 20.36 0.36
N GLU A 58 21.91 21.53 0.59
CA GLU A 58 22.61 22.73 1.09
C GLU A 58 22.98 22.66 2.57
N GLN A 59 22.37 21.75 3.36
CA GLN A 59 22.53 21.69 4.82
C GLN A 59 23.20 20.41 5.34
N ASN A 60 23.05 19.27 4.66
CA ASN A 60 23.63 17.98 5.07
C ASN A 60 23.64 16.97 3.90
N ASP A 61 24.82 16.72 3.31
CA ASP A 61 25.01 15.74 2.23
C ASP A 61 24.53 14.33 2.61
N PHE A 62 24.74 13.89 3.87
CA PHE A 62 24.31 12.56 4.32
C PHE A 62 22.78 12.38 4.29
N LEU A 63 22.04 13.45 4.59
CA LEU A 63 20.58 13.41 4.52
C LEU A 63 20.10 13.54 3.08
N ALA A 64 20.86 14.22 2.22
CA ALA A 64 20.52 14.39 0.81
C ALA A 64 20.47 13.04 0.07
N ASP A 65 21.48 12.19 0.23
CA ASP A 65 21.50 10.84 -0.39
C ASP A 65 20.30 9.97 0.03
N TRP A 66 19.89 10.09 1.30
CA TRP A 66 18.72 9.39 1.82
C TRP A 66 17.41 9.90 1.20
N VAL A 67 17.29 11.21 1.01
CA VAL A 67 16.12 11.82 0.39
C VAL A 67 16.08 11.54 -1.11
N ASP A 68 17.21 11.55 -1.81
CA ASP A 68 17.29 11.21 -3.22
C ASP A 68 16.89 9.74 -3.46
N THR A 69 17.41 8.82 -2.65
CA THR A 69 17.01 7.41 -2.70
C THR A 69 15.50 7.23 -2.45
N ALA A 70 14.92 8.04 -1.56
CA ALA A 70 13.48 8.02 -1.30
C ALA A 70 12.68 8.58 -2.47
N ALA A 71 13.16 9.66 -3.11
CA ALA A 71 12.53 10.27 -4.28
C ALA A 71 12.49 9.29 -5.47
N ASP A 72 13.59 8.57 -5.73
CA ASP A 72 13.65 7.58 -6.81
C ASP A 72 12.70 6.39 -6.57
N LYS A 73 12.57 5.95 -5.32
CA LYS A 73 11.60 4.92 -4.94
C LYS A 73 10.15 5.41 -5.10
N LEU A 74 9.87 6.67 -4.75
CA LEU A 74 8.55 7.28 -4.94
C LEU A 74 8.16 7.39 -6.42
N ASP A 75 9.10 7.75 -7.29
CA ASP A 75 8.85 7.80 -8.74
C ASP A 75 8.53 6.40 -9.28
N SER A 76 9.30 5.40 -8.86
CA SER A 76 9.05 3.99 -9.22
C SER A 76 7.67 3.52 -8.78
N VAL A 77 7.23 3.89 -7.57
CA VAL A 77 5.89 3.58 -7.06
C VAL A 77 4.81 4.28 -7.89
N SER A 78 5.02 5.55 -8.27
CA SER A 78 4.08 6.32 -9.09
C SER A 78 3.89 5.70 -10.47
N ASN A 79 4.98 5.32 -11.12
CA ASN A 79 4.97 4.66 -12.42
C ASN A 79 4.31 3.27 -12.32
N TYR A 80 4.64 2.50 -11.29
CA TYR A 80 4.03 1.20 -11.05
C TYR A 80 2.50 1.33 -10.85
N LEU A 81 2.05 2.27 -10.01
CA LEU A 81 0.62 2.54 -9.81
C LEU A 81 -0.07 2.93 -11.10
N LYS A 82 0.57 3.77 -11.94
CA LYS A 82 0.02 4.24 -13.21
C LYS A 82 -0.13 3.12 -14.23
N ASP A 83 0.85 2.23 -14.32
CA ASP A 83 0.92 1.23 -15.39
C ASP A 83 0.22 -0.09 -15.05
N HIS A 84 -0.01 -0.40 -13.77
CA HIS A 84 -0.59 -1.68 -13.32
C HIS A 84 -2.05 -1.57 -12.90
N GLU A 85 -2.82 -2.64 -13.11
CA GLU A 85 -4.21 -2.67 -12.65
C GLU A 85 -4.28 -2.81 -11.12
N PRO A 86 -5.34 -2.30 -10.46
CA PRO A 86 -5.49 -2.38 -9.01
C PRO A 86 -5.39 -3.80 -8.45
N GLU A 87 -5.84 -4.81 -9.21
CA GLU A 87 -5.73 -6.22 -8.83
C GLU A 87 -4.28 -6.70 -8.77
N ASP A 88 -3.45 -6.32 -9.75
CA ASP A 88 -2.02 -6.66 -9.79
C ASP A 88 -1.28 -6.02 -8.62
N ILE A 89 -1.57 -4.75 -8.33
CA ILE A 89 -0.97 -4.01 -7.21
C ILE A 89 -1.31 -4.71 -5.88
N LEU A 90 -2.58 -5.11 -5.70
CA LEU A 90 -3.03 -5.81 -4.49
C LEU A 90 -2.36 -7.17 -4.35
N HIS A 91 -2.19 -7.90 -5.45
CA HIS A 91 -1.52 -9.19 -5.48
C HIS A 91 -0.05 -9.06 -5.07
N ASP A 92 0.67 -8.08 -5.62
CA ASP A 92 2.09 -7.84 -5.31
C ASP A 92 2.29 -7.39 -3.87
N VAL A 93 1.40 -6.53 -3.35
CA VAL A 93 1.43 -6.13 -1.92
C VAL A 93 1.23 -7.35 -1.02
N GLN A 94 0.29 -8.23 -1.38
CA GLN A 94 0.03 -9.45 -0.61
C GLN A 94 1.26 -10.37 -0.60
N ASP A 95 1.92 -10.53 -1.74
CA ASP A 95 3.10 -11.39 -1.85
C ASP A 95 4.32 -10.79 -1.17
N PHE A 96 4.51 -9.47 -1.24
CA PHE A 96 5.53 -8.78 -0.46
C PHE A 96 5.32 -8.95 1.04
N SER A 97 4.07 -8.84 1.50
CA SER A 97 3.71 -9.01 2.91
C SER A 97 4.01 -10.42 3.42
N LYS A 98 3.71 -11.45 2.62
CA LYS A 98 4.07 -12.85 2.95
C LYS A 98 5.58 -13.06 3.04
N ARG A 99 6.35 -12.40 2.16
CA ARG A 99 7.81 -12.56 2.08
C ARG A 99 8.55 -11.78 3.18
N ASN A 100 8.01 -10.65 3.60
CA ASN A 100 8.66 -9.73 4.54
C ASN A 100 7.73 -9.32 5.69
N PRO A 101 7.35 -10.27 6.58
CA PRO A 101 6.40 -9.99 7.65
C PRO A 101 6.86 -8.87 8.59
N TYR A 102 8.17 -8.71 8.81
CA TYR A 102 8.72 -7.62 9.62
C TYR A 102 8.45 -6.22 9.03
N VAL A 103 8.54 -6.08 7.70
CA VAL A 103 8.26 -4.81 7.02
C VAL A 103 6.79 -4.47 7.15
N THR A 104 5.90 -5.45 6.96
CA THR A 104 4.46 -5.26 7.16
C THR A 104 4.13 -4.75 8.56
N VAL A 105 4.69 -5.37 9.60
CA VAL A 105 4.48 -4.93 10.99
C VAL A 105 4.98 -3.50 11.20
N GLY A 106 6.15 -3.16 10.66
CA GLY A 106 6.70 -1.80 10.73
C GLY A 106 5.80 -0.76 10.06
N VAL A 107 5.30 -1.05 8.86
CA VAL A 107 4.37 -0.18 8.12
C VAL A 107 3.06 0.00 8.89
N MET A 108 2.48 -1.08 9.42
CA MET A 108 1.25 -1.01 10.22
C MET A 108 1.43 -0.17 11.48
N PHE A 109 2.55 -0.34 12.18
CA PHE A 109 2.86 0.46 13.36
C PHE A 109 3.01 1.95 13.02
N ALA A 110 3.78 2.27 11.97
CA ALA A 110 3.95 3.63 11.50
C ALA A 110 2.61 4.28 11.10
N ALA A 111 1.76 3.53 10.38
CA ALA A 111 0.41 3.98 10.03
C ALA A 111 -0.45 4.26 11.28
N GLY A 112 -0.39 3.39 12.29
CA GLY A 112 -1.09 3.59 13.56
C GLY A 112 -0.62 4.86 14.30
N LEU A 113 0.68 5.12 14.34
CA LEU A 113 1.22 6.35 14.92
C LEU A 113 0.80 7.60 14.14
N ALA A 114 0.83 7.54 12.81
CA ALA A 114 0.38 8.65 11.96
C ALA A 114 -1.10 8.97 12.21
N LEU A 115 -1.95 7.94 12.26
CA LEU A 115 -3.37 8.08 12.60
C LEU A 115 -3.55 8.65 14.01
N SER A 116 -2.80 8.16 15.00
CA SER A 116 -2.83 8.69 16.37
C SER A 116 -2.48 10.19 16.41
N ARG A 117 -1.48 10.61 15.63
CA ARG A 117 -1.10 12.02 15.51
C ARG A 117 -2.22 12.87 14.92
N VAL A 118 -2.89 12.41 13.85
CA VAL A 118 -3.99 13.14 13.22
C VAL A 118 -5.19 13.25 14.17
N LEU A 119 -5.56 12.16 14.83
CA LEU A 119 -6.67 12.15 15.80
C LEU A 119 -6.39 13.07 17.00
N LYS A 120 -5.17 13.03 17.54
CA LYS A 120 -4.76 13.93 18.62
C LYS A 120 -4.69 15.40 18.16
N SER A 121 -4.22 15.63 16.94
CA SER A 121 -4.16 16.97 16.33
C SER A 121 -5.54 17.54 16.01
N GLY A 122 -6.59 16.72 15.93
CA GLY A 122 -7.98 17.18 15.79
C GLY A 122 -8.66 17.55 17.11
N GLN A 123 -7.96 17.38 18.25
CA GLN A 123 -8.41 17.78 19.58
C GLN A 123 -7.74 19.06 20.10
N ASP A 124 -6.83 19.66 19.31
CA ASP A 124 -6.31 21.02 19.49
C ASP A 124 -7.04 21.99 18.53
#